data_AF-A0A7S2HJ15-F1
#
_entry.id   AF-A0A7S2HJ15-F1
#
_cell.length_a   1.000
_cell.length_b   1.000
_cell.length_c   1.000
_cell.angle_alpha   90.00
_cell.angle_beta   90.00
_cell.angle_gamma   90.00
#
_symmetry.space_group_name_H-M   'P 1'
#
loop_
_entity.id
_entity.type
_entity.pdbx_description
1 polymer ?
#
loop_
_entity_poly.entity_id
_entity_poly.type
_entity_poly.pdbx_seq_one_letter_code
_entity_poly.pdbx_strand_id
1 'polypeptide(L)'
;QLSNFWDPMGLADGDFYGMGEEGTIGWLRHSEIKHGRVAMAAFVGYCVQSNFIFPWPQHMDGSTGPSADLAPEQQWDAIPEAAKWQIFFLIGFLELWDECSGQQGLEHYTKGRMPGKYPSLQPFRDNVHFALDLYDPLGFSKNRSEEAKARGRVAEVNNGRLAMLGIFGFLTADKMPGAVPLLDSLGVPIPYDGNCMIPFEGNFHLDSLSL
;
A
#
# COMPACT_ATOMS: atom_id res chain seq x y z
N GLN A 1 -25.89 -7.01 -15.90
CA GLN A 1 -25.51 -5.63 -16.23
C GLN A 1 -24.14 -5.38 -15.60
N LEU A 2 -23.05 -5.62 -16.34
CA LEU A 2 -21.74 -5.15 -15.92
C LEU A 2 -21.79 -3.63 -16.01
N SER A 3 -21.44 -2.92 -14.94
CA SER A 3 -21.45 -1.45 -14.89
C SER A 3 -20.73 -0.88 -16.11
N ASN A 4 -21.39 0.05 -16.81
CA ASN A 4 -20.82 0.83 -17.91
C ASN A 4 -19.50 1.50 -17.50
N PHE A 5 -18.71 1.95 -18.49
CA PHE A 5 -17.57 2.84 -18.27
C PHE A 5 -17.99 4.03 -17.39
N TRP A 6 -17.37 4.15 -16.22
CA TRP A 6 -17.70 5.15 -15.20
C TRP A 6 -16.62 6.22 -15.17
N ASP A 7 -16.91 7.36 -15.80
CA ASP A 7 -16.06 8.54 -15.76
C ASP A 7 -16.91 9.81 -15.62
N PRO A 8 -17.36 10.16 -14.40
CA PRO A 8 -18.13 11.38 -14.17
C PRO A 8 -17.27 12.65 -14.23
N MET A 9 -15.95 12.54 -14.12
CA MET A 9 -15.02 13.69 -14.06
C MET A 9 -14.28 13.95 -15.38
N GLY A 10 -14.40 13.05 -16.36
CA GLY A 10 -13.70 13.14 -17.65
C GLY A 10 -12.19 13.01 -17.51
N LEU A 11 -11.71 12.29 -16.49
CA LEU A 11 -10.27 12.20 -16.21
C LEU A 11 -9.54 11.25 -17.17
N ALA A 12 -10.26 10.31 -17.80
CA ALA A 12 -9.67 9.37 -18.74
C ALA A 12 -9.24 10.06 -20.05
N ASP A 13 -9.90 11.15 -20.43
CA ASP A 13 -9.61 11.93 -21.64
C ASP A 13 -8.59 13.07 -21.39
N GLY A 14 -8.03 13.14 -20.18
CA GLY A 14 -7.07 14.17 -19.78
C GLY A 14 -5.66 13.95 -20.37
N ASP A 15 -4.91 15.04 -20.51
CA ASP A 15 -3.47 15.00 -20.77
C ASP A 15 -2.72 15.48 -19.52
N PHE A 16 -2.31 14.53 -18.69
CA PHE A 16 -1.53 14.85 -17.50
C PHE A 16 -0.06 14.98 -17.86
N TYR A 17 0.53 16.11 -17.49
CA TYR A 17 1.96 16.41 -17.66
C TYR A 17 2.47 16.31 -19.11
N GLY A 18 1.60 16.45 -20.12
CA GLY A 18 1.98 16.38 -21.54
C GLY A 18 2.35 14.98 -22.03
N MET A 19 1.85 13.93 -21.36
CA MET A 19 2.13 12.53 -21.68
C MET A 19 1.18 11.97 -22.76
N GLY A 20 0.17 12.73 -23.17
CA GLY A 20 -0.90 12.28 -24.05
C GLY A 20 -1.92 11.39 -23.33
N GLU A 21 -2.97 11.02 -24.06
CA GLU A 21 -4.10 10.25 -23.54
C GLU A 21 -3.67 8.84 -23.09
N GLU A 22 -2.92 8.11 -23.92
CA GLU A 22 -2.47 6.75 -23.59
C GLU A 22 -1.56 6.72 -22.36
N GLY A 23 -0.66 7.71 -22.24
CA GLY A 23 0.21 7.87 -21.06
C GLY A 23 -0.59 8.17 -19.80
N THR A 24 -1.61 9.02 -19.90
CA THR A 24 -2.49 9.38 -18.78
C THR A 24 -3.34 8.21 -18.32
N ILE A 25 -3.91 7.42 -19.24
CA ILE A 25 -4.64 6.19 -18.93
C ILE A 25 -3.71 5.17 -18.26
N GLY A 26 -2.48 5.00 -18.78
CA GLY A 26 -1.47 4.13 -18.17
C GLY A 26 -1.15 4.53 -16.73
N TRP A 27 -0.99 5.83 -16.48
CA TRP A 27 -0.76 6.39 -15.15
C TRP A 27 -1.95 6.15 -14.21
N LEU A 28 -3.18 6.45 -14.64
CA LEU A 28 -4.38 6.29 -13.82
C LEU A 28 -4.62 4.83 -13.41
N ARG A 29 -4.48 3.90 -14.36
CA ARG A 29 -4.61 2.46 -14.09
C ARG A 29 -3.52 1.97 -13.14
N HIS A 30 -2.29 2.47 -13.29
CA HIS A 30 -1.20 2.09 -12.41
C HIS A 30 -1.40 2.63 -10.99
N SER A 31 -1.85 3.87 -10.87
CA SER A 31 -2.21 4.51 -9.59
C SER A 31 -3.30 3.72 -8.87
N GLU A 32 -4.39 3.37 -9.56
CA GLU A 32 -5.48 2.57 -8.97
C GLU A 32 -4.97 1.22 -8.43
N ILE A 33 -4.13 0.52 -9.19
CA ILE A 33 -3.57 -0.78 -8.77
C ILE A 33 -2.65 -0.60 -7.55
N LYS A 34 -1.78 0.43 -7.52
CA LYS A 34 -0.91 0.69 -6.37
C LYS A 34 -1.72 0.96 -5.10
N HIS A 35 -2.69 1.87 -5.16
CA HIS A 35 -3.57 2.17 -4.02
C HIS A 35 -4.37 0.93 -3.58
N GLY A 36 -4.92 0.17 -4.53
CA GLY A 36 -5.66 -1.06 -4.23
C GLY A 36 -4.79 -2.13 -3.54
N ARG A 37 -3.55 -2.32 -3.99
CA ARG A 37 -2.60 -3.28 -3.36
C ARG A 37 -2.23 -2.87 -1.95
N VAL A 38 -1.89 -1.61 -1.74
CA VAL A 38 -1.58 -1.08 -0.40
C VAL A 38 -2.81 -1.20 0.51
N ALA A 39 -4.00 -0.88 0.02
CA ALA A 39 -5.23 -1.00 0.80
C ALA A 39 -5.57 -2.45 1.18
N MET A 40 -5.39 -3.42 0.26
CA MET A 40 -5.58 -4.84 0.57
C MET A 40 -4.59 -5.32 1.64
N ALA A 41 -3.31 -4.93 1.55
CA ALA A 41 -2.31 -5.27 2.56
C ALA A 41 -2.62 -4.59 3.90
N ALA A 42 -3.02 -3.32 3.89
CA ALA A 42 -3.39 -2.56 5.07
C ALA A 42 -4.62 -3.18 5.77
N PHE A 43 -5.64 -3.62 5.03
CA PHE A 43 -6.84 -4.22 5.61
C PHE A 43 -6.52 -5.50 6.38
N VAL A 44 -5.71 -6.39 5.78
CA VAL A 44 -5.26 -7.61 6.47
C VAL A 44 -4.36 -7.26 7.65
N GLY A 45 -3.43 -6.31 7.48
CA GLY A 45 -2.55 -5.84 8.54
C GLY A 45 -3.32 -5.29 9.74
N TYR A 46 -4.32 -4.45 9.50
CA TYR A 46 -5.19 -3.90 10.53
C TYR A 46 -5.88 -5.01 11.32
N CYS A 47 -6.54 -5.96 10.63
CA CYS A 47 -7.18 -7.10 11.28
C CYS A 47 -6.21 -7.95 12.12
N VAL A 48 -4.98 -8.17 11.65
CA VAL A 48 -3.98 -8.92 12.41
C VAL A 48 -3.53 -8.14 13.63
N GLN A 49 -3.18 -6.86 13.49
CA GLN A 49 -2.64 -6.04 14.57
C GLN A 49 -3.66 -5.75 15.69
N SER A 50 -4.96 -5.72 15.37
CA SER A 50 -6.01 -5.63 16.38
C SER A 50 -6.18 -6.92 17.21
N ASN A 51 -5.66 -8.07 16.75
CA ASN A 51 -5.91 -9.37 17.38
C ASN A 51 -4.64 -10.07 17.88
N PHE A 52 -3.50 -9.83 17.24
CA PHE A 52 -2.26 -10.56 17.50
C PHE A 52 -1.04 -9.67 17.31
N ILE A 53 -0.11 -9.78 18.27
CA ILE A 53 1.20 -9.15 18.20
C ILE A 53 2.29 -10.20 18.32
N PHE A 54 3.39 -9.93 17.62
CA PHE A 54 4.60 -10.71 17.69
C PHE A 54 5.21 -10.69 19.11
N PRO A 55 5.30 -11.85 19.79
CA PRO A 55 5.67 -11.93 21.20
C PRO A 55 7.18 -11.88 21.47
N TRP A 56 8.01 -11.61 20.46
CA TRP A 56 9.46 -11.57 20.59
C TRP A 56 10.00 -10.13 20.67
N PRO A 57 11.22 -9.94 21.22
CA PRO A 57 11.85 -8.63 21.28
C PRO A 57 12.00 -7.99 19.90
N GLN A 58 11.59 -6.73 19.77
CA GLN A 58 11.73 -5.93 18.55
C GLN A 58 12.86 -4.91 18.68
N HIS A 59 13.29 -4.63 19.91
CA HIS A 59 14.31 -3.65 20.24
C HIS A 59 15.57 -4.33 20.79
N MET A 60 16.71 -3.67 20.63
CA MET A 60 18.01 -4.18 21.10
C MET A 60 18.10 -4.25 22.64
N ASP A 61 17.22 -3.54 23.34
CA ASP A 61 17.08 -3.57 24.81
C ASP A 61 16.23 -4.74 25.31
N GLY A 62 15.68 -5.57 24.42
CA GLY A 62 14.87 -6.73 24.76
C GLY A 62 13.38 -6.43 24.90
N SER A 63 12.93 -5.19 24.71
CA SER A 63 11.50 -4.85 24.77
C SER A 63 10.72 -5.37 23.55
N THR A 64 9.47 -5.77 23.80
CA THR A 64 8.50 -6.20 22.79
C THR A 64 7.83 -4.98 22.17
N GLY A 65 7.22 -5.17 20.99
CA GLY A 65 6.49 -4.10 20.32
C GLY A 65 5.22 -3.62 21.05
N PRO A 66 4.51 -2.62 20.48
CA PRO A 66 3.29 -2.03 21.03
C PRO A 66 2.20 -3.07 21.34
N SER A 67 1.34 -2.80 22.33
CA SER A 67 0.26 -3.71 22.79
C SER A 67 -0.95 -3.78 21.85
N ALA A 68 -1.72 -4.89 21.90
CA ALA A 68 -2.86 -5.17 21.01
C ALA A 68 -4.10 -4.43 21.49
N ASP A 69 -4.09 -4.00 22.74
CA ASP A 69 -5.15 -3.19 23.34
C ASP A 69 -5.17 -1.77 22.76
N LEU A 70 -4.11 -1.36 22.06
CA LEU A 70 -4.04 -0.09 21.35
C LEU A 70 -4.62 -0.24 19.94
N ALA A 71 -5.29 0.82 19.47
CA ALA A 71 -5.70 0.91 18.07
C ALA A 71 -4.46 0.75 17.16
N PRO A 72 -4.54 0.07 16.00
CA PRO A 72 -3.41 -0.08 15.10
C PRO A 72 -2.71 1.25 14.71
N GLU A 73 -3.44 2.36 14.69
CA GLU A 73 -2.93 3.72 14.51
C GLU A 73 -2.02 4.13 15.66
N GLN A 74 -2.44 3.91 16.90
CA GLN A 74 -1.64 4.18 18.10
C GLN A 74 -0.43 3.25 18.21
N GLN A 75 -0.57 2.01 17.71
CA GLN A 75 0.57 1.10 17.62
C GLN A 75 1.63 1.66 16.66
N TRP A 76 1.23 2.26 15.52
CA TRP A 76 2.17 2.93 14.62
C TRP A 76 2.88 4.10 15.30
N ASP A 77 2.14 4.93 16.06
CA ASP A 77 2.73 6.05 16.79
C ASP A 77 3.78 5.61 17.80
N ALA A 78 3.53 4.50 18.51
CA ALA A 78 4.44 3.93 19.49
C ALA A 78 5.72 3.30 18.90
N ILE A 79 5.81 3.09 17.58
CA ILE A 79 7.02 2.57 16.94
C ILE A 79 8.16 3.61 17.05
N PRO A 80 9.39 3.21 17.42
CA PRO A 80 10.53 4.13 17.44
C PRO A 80 10.83 4.74 16.07
N GLU A 81 11.25 6.00 16.07
CA GLU A 81 11.52 6.77 14.86
C GLU A 81 12.48 6.08 13.88
N ALA A 82 13.56 5.49 14.38
CA ALA A 82 14.55 4.79 13.55
C ALA A 82 13.94 3.62 12.77
N ALA A 83 12.97 2.90 13.36
CA ALA A 83 12.28 1.80 12.67
C ALA A 83 11.33 2.34 11.58
N LYS A 84 10.61 3.43 11.85
CA LYS A 84 9.76 4.11 10.84
C LYS A 84 10.58 4.53 9.62
N TRP A 85 11.76 5.13 9.82
CA TRP A 85 12.66 5.49 8.73
C TRP A 85 13.11 4.29 7.89
N GLN A 86 13.48 3.18 8.54
CA GLN A 86 13.89 1.96 7.82
C GLN A 86 12.76 1.41 6.93
N ILE A 87 11.51 1.46 7.41
CA ILE A 87 10.33 1.07 6.63
C ILE A 87 10.18 1.99 5.41
N PHE A 88 10.24 3.32 5.59
CA PHE A 88 10.12 4.26 4.48
C PHE A 88 11.25 4.13 3.45
N PHE A 89 12.50 3.90 3.90
CA PHE A 89 13.61 3.67 2.97
C PHE A 89 13.43 2.39 2.16
N LEU A 90 12.96 1.31 2.79
CA LEU A 90 12.68 0.06 2.07
C LEU A 90 11.56 0.26 1.04
N ILE A 91 10.46 0.90 1.41
CA ILE A 91 9.35 1.20 0.49
C ILE A 91 9.84 2.10 -0.66
N GLY A 92 10.60 3.15 -0.33
CA GLY A 92 11.17 4.06 -1.33
C GLY A 92 12.10 3.35 -2.31
N PHE A 93 12.91 2.39 -1.84
CA PHE A 93 13.74 1.57 -2.71
C PHE A 93 12.91 0.68 -3.65
N LEU A 94 11.86 0.02 -3.14
CA LEU A 94 10.98 -0.83 -3.96
C LEU A 94 10.20 -0.03 -5.01
N GLU A 95 9.69 1.14 -4.64
CA GLU A 95 8.99 2.03 -5.59
C GLU A 95 9.96 2.58 -6.65
N LEU A 96 11.17 2.98 -6.25
CA LEU A 96 12.20 3.42 -7.19
C LEU A 96 12.61 2.30 -8.16
N TRP A 97 12.65 1.05 -7.70
CA TRP A 97 12.95 -0.10 -8.55
C TRP A 97 11.88 -0.31 -9.63
N ASP A 98 10.61 -0.11 -9.31
CA ASP A 98 9.50 -0.20 -10.27
C ASP A 98 9.58 0.87 -11.37
N GLU A 99 9.99 2.08 -11.00
CA GLU A 99 10.15 3.24 -11.89
C GLU A 99 11.41 3.14 -12.77
N CYS A 100 12.53 2.67 -12.20
CA CYS A 100 13.82 2.52 -12.89
C CYS A 100 13.89 1.29 -13.82
N SER A 101 12.78 0.60 -14.08
CA SER A 101 12.74 -0.62 -14.88
C SER A 101 13.24 -0.46 -16.32
N GLY A 102 13.32 0.78 -16.83
CA GLY A 102 13.87 1.10 -18.16
C GLY A 102 15.30 0.60 -18.37
N GLN A 103 16.09 0.45 -17.30
CA GLN A 103 17.44 -0.12 -17.38
C GLN A 103 17.46 -1.64 -17.61
N GLN A 104 16.32 -2.33 -17.42
CA GLN A 104 16.18 -3.78 -17.58
C GLN A 104 15.48 -4.19 -18.88
N GLY A 105 15.32 -3.25 -19.84
CA GLY A 105 14.58 -3.50 -21.08
C GLY A 105 13.06 -3.62 -20.89
N LEU A 106 12.55 -3.26 -19.70
CA LEU A 106 11.12 -3.13 -19.44
C LEU A 106 10.74 -1.65 -19.56
N GLU A 107 9.90 -1.33 -20.54
CA GLU A 107 9.39 0.02 -20.74
C GLU A 107 8.65 0.54 -19.49
N HIS A 108 8.53 1.86 -19.39
CA HIS A 108 7.75 2.48 -18.33
C HIS A 108 6.24 2.19 -18.53
N TYR A 109 5.43 2.18 -17.47
CA TYR A 109 3.98 1.90 -17.58
C TYR A 109 3.21 2.97 -18.37
N THR A 110 3.74 4.19 -18.47
CA THR A 110 3.20 5.24 -19.37
C THR A 110 3.69 5.13 -20.81
N LYS A 111 4.55 4.15 -21.12
CA LYS A 111 5.18 3.95 -22.44
C LYS A 111 4.95 2.56 -23.04
N GLY A 112 3.97 1.81 -22.54
CA GLY A 112 3.58 0.51 -23.12
C GLY A 112 3.71 -0.70 -22.19
N ARG A 113 4.35 -0.58 -21.02
CA ARG A 113 4.35 -1.67 -20.03
C ARG A 113 2.95 -1.84 -19.42
N MET A 114 2.55 -3.10 -19.25
CA MET A 114 1.31 -3.44 -18.55
C MET A 114 1.30 -2.84 -17.13
N PRO A 115 0.30 -2.01 -16.78
CA PRO A 115 0.21 -1.40 -15.45
C PRO A 115 0.23 -2.44 -14.33
N GLY A 116 1.04 -2.20 -13.29
CA GLY A 116 1.13 -3.06 -12.12
C GLY A 116 2.02 -4.31 -12.29
N LYS A 117 2.69 -4.46 -13.43
CA LYS A 117 3.72 -5.50 -13.64
C LYS A 117 5.05 -5.04 -13.03
N TYR A 118 5.36 -5.58 -11.85
CA TYR A 118 6.61 -5.27 -11.14
C TYR A 118 7.82 -5.93 -11.83
N PRO A 119 8.95 -5.23 -12.00
CA PRO A 119 10.17 -5.79 -12.59
C PRO A 119 10.83 -6.82 -11.66
N SER A 120 11.50 -7.81 -12.25
CA SER A 120 12.21 -8.83 -11.44
C SER A 120 13.40 -8.21 -10.70
N LEU A 121 13.73 -8.77 -9.54
CA LEU A 121 14.91 -8.37 -8.77
C LEU A 121 16.16 -9.17 -9.19
N GLN A 122 16.07 -9.97 -10.26
CA GLN A 122 17.19 -10.76 -10.76
C GLN A 122 18.47 -9.94 -11.02
N PRO A 123 18.45 -8.75 -11.64
CA PRO A 123 19.67 -7.95 -11.80
C PRO A 123 20.29 -7.48 -10.47
N PHE A 124 19.48 -7.24 -9.44
CA PHE A 124 19.97 -6.93 -8.10
C PHE A 124 20.58 -8.16 -7.43
N ARG A 125 19.93 -9.32 -7.59
CA ARG A 125 20.39 -10.63 -7.11
C ARG A 125 21.75 -11.01 -7.65
N ASP A 126 21.97 -10.75 -8.93
CA ASP A 126 23.18 -11.18 -9.63
C ASP A 126 24.38 -10.26 -9.37
N ASN A 127 24.15 -8.97 -9.07
CA ASN A 127 25.23 -7.97 -8.97
C ASN A 127 25.50 -7.43 -7.55
N VAL A 128 24.52 -7.44 -6.66
CA VAL A 128 24.60 -6.75 -5.36
C VAL A 128 24.46 -7.75 -4.21
N HIS A 129 23.24 -8.26 -3.99
CA HIS A 129 22.94 -9.17 -2.89
C HIS A 129 21.78 -10.08 -3.24
N PHE A 130 21.76 -11.27 -2.63
CA PHE A 130 20.63 -12.19 -2.76
C PHE A 130 19.34 -11.53 -2.27
N ALA A 131 18.39 -11.32 -3.19
CA ALA A 131 17.05 -10.85 -2.91
C ALA A 131 16.05 -11.71 -3.69
N LEU A 132 14.96 -12.11 -3.04
CA LEU A 132 13.85 -12.80 -3.70
C LEU A 132 12.99 -11.79 -4.47
N ASP A 133 12.29 -12.27 -5.50
CA ASP A 133 11.34 -11.42 -6.23
C ASP A 133 10.18 -11.03 -5.31
N LEU A 134 9.73 -9.78 -5.40
CA LEU A 134 8.73 -9.20 -4.49
C LEU A 134 7.38 -9.95 -4.54
N TYR A 135 6.98 -10.39 -5.73
CA TYR A 135 5.78 -11.20 -5.93
C TYR A 135 6.13 -12.53 -6.57
N ASP A 136 5.53 -13.61 -6.06
CA ASP A 136 5.75 -14.99 -6.50
C ASP A 136 7.22 -15.44 -6.49
N PRO A 137 7.92 -15.36 -5.34
CA PRO A 137 9.34 -15.69 -5.23
C PRO A 137 9.65 -17.16 -5.59
N LEU A 138 8.67 -18.04 -5.45
CA LEU A 138 8.79 -19.47 -5.77
C LEU A 138 8.26 -19.83 -7.17
N GLY A 139 7.65 -18.88 -7.88
CA GLY A 139 7.21 -19.05 -9.26
C GLY A 139 6.00 -19.96 -9.47
N PHE A 140 5.08 -20.04 -8.50
CA PHE A 140 3.88 -20.87 -8.60
C PHE A 140 2.91 -20.41 -9.69
N SER A 141 2.97 -19.15 -10.13
CA SER A 141 2.05 -18.57 -11.11
C SER A 141 2.48 -18.72 -12.56
N LYS A 142 3.64 -19.33 -12.85
CA LYS A 142 4.25 -19.41 -14.20
C LYS A 142 3.36 -20.10 -15.24
N ASN A 143 2.62 -21.14 -14.84
CA ASN A 143 1.84 -21.99 -15.76
C ASN A 143 0.35 -21.61 -15.88
N ARG A 144 -0.07 -20.44 -15.37
CA ARG A 144 -1.47 -20.01 -15.46
C ARG A 144 -1.82 -19.58 -16.89
N SER A 145 -3.01 -19.96 -17.37
CA SER A 145 -3.54 -19.51 -18.67
C SER A 145 -3.80 -18.00 -18.69
N GLU A 146 -3.78 -17.41 -19.88
CA GLU A 146 -4.02 -15.96 -20.05
C GLU A 146 -5.43 -15.54 -19.61
N GLU A 147 -6.44 -16.39 -19.83
CA GLU A 147 -7.80 -16.17 -19.34
C GLU A 147 -7.84 -16.15 -17.81
N ALA A 148 -7.14 -17.08 -17.15
CA ALA A 148 -7.07 -17.12 -15.69
C ALA A 148 -6.33 -15.90 -15.12
N LYS A 149 -5.30 -15.40 -15.82
CA LYS A 149 -4.61 -14.15 -15.46
C LYS A 149 -5.52 -12.93 -15.65
N ALA A 150 -6.25 -12.85 -16.76
CA ALA A 150 -7.19 -11.77 -17.03
C ALA A 150 -8.30 -11.70 -15.97
N ARG A 151 -8.89 -12.86 -15.60
CA ARG A 151 -9.85 -12.94 -14.50
C ARG A 151 -9.23 -12.53 -13.16
N GLY A 152 -7.99 -12.95 -12.91
CA GLY A 152 -7.25 -12.56 -11.71
C GLY A 152 -7.04 -11.06 -11.58
N ARG A 153 -6.70 -10.37 -12.68
CA ARG A 153 -6.53 -8.91 -12.72
C ARG A 153 -7.84 -8.17 -12.41
N VAL A 154 -8.97 -8.63 -12.95
CA VAL A 154 -10.28 -8.04 -12.64
C VAL A 154 -10.63 -8.24 -11.16
N ALA A 155 -10.34 -9.42 -10.61
CA ALA A 155 -10.54 -9.69 -9.18
C ALA A 155 -9.66 -8.79 -8.31
N GLU A 156 -8.39 -8.60 -8.68
CA GLU A 156 -7.46 -7.70 -7.98
C GLU A 156 -7.99 -6.26 -7.90
N VAL A 157 -8.46 -5.70 -9.03
CA VAL A 157 -8.99 -4.34 -9.06
C VAL A 157 -10.25 -4.21 -8.20
N ASN A 158 -11.20 -5.15 -8.31
CA ASN A 158 -12.44 -5.08 -7.55
C ASN A 158 -12.22 -5.27 -6.04
N ASN A 159 -11.34 -6.19 -5.65
CA ASN A 159 -10.95 -6.38 -4.25
C ASN A 159 -10.17 -5.17 -3.72
N GLY A 160 -9.30 -4.57 -4.54
CA GLY A 160 -8.59 -3.34 -4.21
C GLY A 160 -9.54 -2.17 -3.95
N ARG A 161 -10.53 -1.96 -4.82
CA ARG A 161 -11.59 -0.95 -4.63
C ARG A 161 -12.35 -1.15 -3.33
N LEU A 162 -12.72 -2.40 -3.03
CA LEU A 162 -13.40 -2.72 -1.78
C LEU A 162 -12.50 -2.46 -0.55
N ALA A 163 -11.23 -2.86 -0.61
CA ALA A 163 -10.28 -2.66 0.48
C ALA A 163 -9.99 -1.18 0.74
N MET A 164 -9.92 -0.34 -0.31
CA MET A 164 -9.77 1.10 -0.18
C MET A 164 -10.91 1.70 0.66
N LEU A 165 -12.17 1.36 0.34
CA LEU A 165 -13.32 1.81 1.11
C LEU A 165 -13.33 1.21 2.52
N GLY A 166 -12.93 -0.05 2.68
CA GLY A 166 -12.85 -0.73 3.98
C GLY A 166 -11.91 -0.02 4.95
N ILE A 167 -10.69 0.32 4.51
CA ILE A 167 -9.72 1.05 5.34
C ILE A 167 -10.22 2.44 5.70
N PHE A 168 -10.75 3.22 4.75
CA PHE A 168 -11.34 4.52 5.08
C PHE A 168 -12.49 4.39 6.08
N GLY A 169 -13.28 3.32 5.99
CA GLY A 169 -14.34 3.00 6.95
C GLY A 169 -13.82 2.79 8.38
N PHE A 170 -12.73 2.04 8.56
CA PHE A 170 -12.12 1.85 9.88
C PHE A 170 -11.51 3.17 10.42
N LEU A 171 -10.66 3.83 9.63
CA LEU A 171 -10.00 5.07 10.05
C LEU A 171 -10.99 6.17 10.45
N THR A 172 -12.12 6.29 9.73
CA THR A 172 -13.16 7.28 10.04
C THR A 172 -13.97 6.90 11.27
N ALA A 173 -14.22 5.61 11.51
CA ALA A 173 -14.89 5.14 12.71
C ALA A 173 -14.03 5.35 13.97
N ASP A 174 -12.72 5.12 13.89
CA ASP A 174 -11.79 5.32 15.02
C ASP A 174 -11.62 6.80 15.37
N LYS A 175 -11.69 7.68 14.36
CA LYS A 175 -11.58 9.14 14.54
C LYS A 175 -12.88 9.81 15.00
N MET A 176 -14.02 9.30 14.53
CA MET A 176 -15.33 9.88 14.79
C MET A 176 -16.33 8.80 15.22
N PRO A 177 -16.66 8.72 16.52
CA PRO A 177 -17.68 7.78 17.01
C PRO A 177 -19.01 8.01 16.30
N GLY A 178 -19.65 6.95 15.81
CA GLY A 178 -20.92 7.06 15.08
C GLY A 178 -20.80 7.20 13.55
N ALA A 179 -19.59 7.34 13.00
CA ALA A 179 -19.40 7.56 11.55
C ALA A 179 -19.80 6.34 10.71
N VAL A 180 -19.58 5.12 11.25
CA VAL A 180 -19.97 3.86 10.61
C VAL A 180 -20.86 3.08 11.57
N PRO A 181 -22.20 3.23 11.46
CA PRO A 181 -23.14 2.71 12.47
C PRO A 181 -23.01 1.22 12.76
N LEU A 182 -22.62 0.42 11.74
CA LEU A 182 -22.41 -1.01 11.91
C LEU A 182 -21.19 -1.31 12.78
N LEU A 183 -20.08 -0.59 12.60
CA LEU A 183 -18.86 -0.82 13.37
C LEU A 183 -19.05 -0.39 14.83
N ASP A 184 -19.71 0.75 15.07
CA ASP A 184 -20.04 1.20 16.42
C ASP A 184 -20.94 0.19 17.15
N SER A 185 -21.93 -0.36 16.46
CA SER A 185 -22.82 -1.38 17.03
C SER A 185 -22.11 -2.68 17.41
N LEU A 186 -20.97 -2.96 16.78
CA LEU A 186 -20.14 -4.13 17.04
C LEU A 186 -19.06 -3.86 18.09
N GLY A 187 -18.91 -2.61 18.57
CA GLY A 187 -17.89 -2.24 19.55
C GLY A 187 -16.46 -2.45 19.05
N VAL A 188 -16.26 -2.41 17.73
CA VAL A 188 -14.96 -2.62 17.08
C VAL A 188 -14.04 -1.40 17.19
N PRO A 189 -14.52 -0.13 17.07
CA PRO A 189 -13.63 1.02 17.05
C PRO A 189 -12.96 1.26 18.40
N ILE A 190 -11.64 1.49 18.36
CA ILE A 190 -10.87 1.97 19.52
C ILE A 190 -10.57 3.45 19.26
N PRO A 191 -11.04 4.39 20.09
CA PRO A 191 -10.89 5.81 19.82
C PRO A 191 -9.44 6.23 19.61
N TYR A 192 -9.20 6.96 18.51
CA TYR A 192 -7.89 7.50 18.18
C TYR A 192 -7.94 9.03 17.96
N ASP A 193 -7.32 9.76 18.87
CA ASP A 193 -7.28 11.23 18.84
C ASP A 193 -6.10 11.81 18.03
N GLY A 194 -5.13 10.98 17.65
CA GLY A 194 -3.97 11.38 16.84
C GLY A 194 -4.31 11.61 15.37
N ASN A 195 -3.29 11.89 14.55
CA ASN A 195 -3.46 12.12 13.12
C ASN A 195 -2.78 11.01 12.32
N CYS A 196 -3.61 10.11 11.77
CA CYS A 196 -3.15 8.96 10.99
C CYS A 196 -2.35 9.33 9.72
N MET A 197 -2.37 10.60 9.30
CA MET A 197 -1.60 11.09 8.16
C MET A 197 -0.21 11.62 8.57
N ILE A 198 0.10 11.70 9.86
CA ILE A 198 1.41 12.11 10.36
C ILE A 198 2.30 10.86 10.53
N PRO A 199 3.41 10.75 9.77
CA PRO A 199 4.26 9.56 9.86
C PRO A 199 5.07 9.49 11.16
N PHE A 200 5.40 10.63 11.78
CA PHE A 200 6.29 10.75 12.96
C PHE A 200 5.63 11.51 14.11
N GLU A 201 4.38 11.16 14.46
CA GLU A 201 3.66 11.80 15.55
C GLU A 201 4.43 11.65 16.88
N GLY A 202 4.72 12.77 17.55
CA GLY A 202 5.44 12.81 18.84
C GLY A 202 6.97 12.65 18.78
N ASN A 203 7.57 12.37 17.61
CA ASN A 203 9.02 12.20 17.47
C ASN A 203 9.70 13.37 16.74
N PHE A 204 9.04 13.98 15.76
CA PHE A 204 9.64 14.99 14.89
C PHE A 204 8.63 16.06 14.48
N HIS A 205 8.97 17.33 14.70
CA HIS A 205 8.15 18.48 14.33
C HIS A 205 8.94 19.44 13.44
N LEU A 206 8.36 19.89 12.33
CA LEU A 206 9.03 20.82 11.41
C LEU A 206 9.31 22.19 12.03
N ASP A 207 8.54 22.59 13.05
CA ASP A 207 8.71 23.87 13.75
C ASP A 207 10.00 23.94 14.59
N SER A 208 10.63 22.81 14.92
CA SER A 208 11.91 22.81 15.63
C SER A 208 13.13 22.98 14.72
N LEU A 209 12.92 23.12 13.40
CA LEU A 209 13.98 23.31 12.39
C LEU A 209 14.11 24.76 11.89
N SER A 210 13.56 25.74 12.62
CA SER A 210 13.88 27.15 12.37
C SER A 210 15.37 27.42 12.63
N LEU A 211 16.15 27.52 11.55
CA LEU A 211 17.51 28.06 11.54
C LEU A 211 17.53 29.55 11.93
#